data_AF-A0AAE3EE12-F1
#
_entry.id   AF-A0AAE3EE12-F1
#
_cell.length_a   1.000
_cell.length_b   1.000
_cell.length_c   1.000
_cell.angle_alpha   90.00
_cell.angle_beta   90.00
_cell.angle_gamma   90.00
#
_symmetry.space_group_name_H-M   'P 1'
#
loop_
_entity.id
_entity.type
_entity.pdbx_description
1 polymer ?
#
loop_
_entity_poly.entity_id
_entity_poly.type
_entity_poly.pdbx_seq_one_letter_code
_entity_poly.pdbx_strand_id
1 'polypeptide(L)'
;MMVTYFFVFLFVGIIGYLGYFTYVKADEYRTNEYNSKRQTIFADRFVRGDIVSSNGKTLATTTTDDDGNEVREYPYGSMFAHVVGYSTKGNTGIESLASSYLLNSSINPFVRAVYELRDKKSPGDTVVTTLDTRLQAAAYDALGDNKGAVVAINPKTGEILAMVSKPDYDPNEINDIWDELVDSDNKNSNLVNRATQGLYPPGSTFKVITALEYIRENPGTYSNFHFDCDSIYESGEYQIRCSHGVSHGEENLKEAFAASCNGAFASIGETLNFASMYQLCEDFGYNKQLPVNLLSNASKFTLKDSSSLWDVLQTSIGQGQTTITPLHNAMIAAAVANGGVMMEPYVLDHVENENGNVIRSFSPKTWRTVMTKDEADLLKDLMRAVVTDGTGSNAQGDGYTVAGKTGSAEWASGKDTHAWFIGFANVDDPEIAVSVIVEEGGSGGSVAAPVARAVFDAYYEAKNS
;
A
#
# COMPACT_ATOMS: atom_id res chain seq x y z
N MET A 1 -51.34 5.39 33.32
CA MET A 1 -51.13 5.16 31.88
C MET A 1 -49.95 5.95 31.32
N MET A 2 -49.86 7.27 31.52
CA MET A 2 -48.74 8.08 30.96
C MET A 2 -47.35 7.62 31.43
N VAL A 3 -47.22 7.28 32.72
CA VAL A 3 -45.98 6.73 33.30
C VAL A 3 -45.62 5.37 32.68
N THR A 4 -46.61 4.50 32.48
CA THR A 4 -46.42 3.19 31.85
C THR A 4 -45.91 3.33 30.42
N TYR A 5 -46.52 4.21 29.62
CA TYR A 5 -46.07 4.47 28.24
C TYR A 5 -44.67 5.08 28.17
N PHE A 6 -44.31 5.93 29.13
CA PHE A 6 -42.94 6.47 29.25
C PHE A 6 -41.89 5.37 29.48
N PHE A 7 -42.14 4.44 30.42
CA PHE A 7 -41.22 3.33 30.66
C PHE A 7 -41.17 2.34 29.50
N VAL A 8 -42.30 2.04 28.85
CA VAL A 8 -42.32 1.19 27.65
C VAL A 8 -41.48 1.80 26.53
N PHE A 9 -41.58 3.12 26.31
CA PHE A 9 -40.77 3.81 25.30
C PHE A 9 -39.27 3.77 25.63
N LEU A 10 -38.90 3.95 26.91
CA LEU A 10 -37.52 3.78 27.36
C LEU A 10 -36.99 2.35 27.13
N PHE A 11 -37.78 1.32 27.44
CA PHE A 11 -37.38 -0.06 27.20
C PHE A 11 -37.23 -0.36 25.71
N VAL A 12 -38.14 0.13 24.86
CA VAL A 12 -38.01 0.01 23.40
C VAL A 12 -36.77 0.75 22.91
N GLY A 13 -36.47 1.93 23.45
CA GLY A 13 -35.24 2.67 23.15
C GLY A 13 -33.97 1.90 23.56
N ILE A 14 -33.96 1.28 24.73
CA ILE A 14 -32.86 0.42 25.20
C ILE A 14 -32.71 -0.82 24.32
N ILE A 15 -33.80 -1.50 23.96
CA ILE A 15 -33.77 -2.68 23.08
C ILE A 15 -33.29 -2.28 21.68
N GLY A 16 -33.78 -1.16 21.14
CA GLY A 16 -33.34 -0.62 19.86
C GLY A 16 -31.86 -0.24 19.87
N TYR A 17 -31.40 0.42 20.94
CA TYR A 17 -29.98 0.73 21.12
C TYR A 17 -29.13 -0.53 21.30
N LEU A 18 -29.61 -1.53 22.05
CA LEU A 18 -28.90 -2.81 22.22
C LEU A 18 -28.79 -3.55 20.88
N GLY A 19 -29.85 -3.59 20.08
CA GLY A 19 -29.84 -4.18 18.73
C GLY A 19 -28.90 -3.43 17.78
N TYR A 20 -28.93 -2.09 17.81
CA TYR A 20 -27.98 -1.27 17.07
C TYR A 20 -26.53 -1.50 17.56
N PHE A 21 -26.33 -1.59 18.86
CA PHE A 21 -25.03 -1.83 19.46
C PHE A 21 -24.49 -3.21 19.07
N THR A 22 -25.30 -4.27 19.14
CA THR A 22 -24.86 -5.63 18.81
C THR A 22 -24.63 -5.85 17.32
N TYR A 23 -25.38 -5.19 16.44
CA TYR A 23 -25.29 -5.42 15.00
C TYR A 23 -24.36 -4.43 14.27
N VAL A 24 -24.24 -3.19 14.76
CA VAL A 24 -23.49 -2.12 14.08
C VAL A 24 -22.21 -1.76 14.83
N LYS A 25 -22.28 -1.57 16.15
CA LYS A 25 -21.13 -1.10 16.94
C LYS A 25 -20.27 -2.21 17.54
N ALA A 26 -20.77 -3.44 17.63
CA ALA A 26 -20.09 -4.50 18.36
C ALA A 26 -18.71 -4.80 17.78
N ASP A 27 -18.56 -4.83 16.46
CA ASP A 27 -17.27 -5.08 15.80
C ASP A 27 -16.28 -3.94 16.02
N GLU A 28 -16.74 -2.68 15.99
CA GLU A 28 -15.92 -1.49 16.30
C GLU A 28 -15.37 -1.55 17.74
N TYR A 29 -16.20 -1.88 18.73
CA TYR A 29 -15.77 -2.00 20.13
C TYR A 29 -14.98 -3.29 20.43
N ARG A 30 -15.13 -4.35 19.62
CA ARG A 30 -14.34 -5.59 19.72
C ARG A 30 -12.92 -5.41 19.21
N THR A 31 -12.73 -4.57 18.21
CA THR A 31 -11.44 -4.38 17.51
C THR A 31 -10.66 -3.15 18.01
N ASN A 32 -11.24 -2.34 18.90
CA ASN A 32 -10.59 -1.15 19.44
C ASN A 32 -9.37 -1.46 20.33
N GLU A 33 -8.21 -0.97 19.92
CA GLU A 33 -6.90 -1.13 20.57
C GLU A 33 -6.85 -0.58 22.01
N TYR A 34 -7.68 0.41 22.35
CA TYR A 34 -7.70 1.00 23.70
C TYR A 34 -8.41 0.13 24.75
N ASN A 35 -8.99 -1.01 24.36
CA ASN A 35 -9.68 -1.91 25.28
C ASN A 35 -8.78 -3.03 25.81
N SER A 36 -7.60 -2.67 26.34
CA SER A 36 -6.58 -3.60 26.83
C SER A 36 -7.12 -4.62 27.83
N LYS A 37 -7.99 -4.21 28.76
CA LYS A 37 -8.64 -5.12 29.73
C LYS A 37 -9.40 -6.27 29.07
N ARG A 38 -10.03 -6.02 27.93
CA ARG A 38 -10.76 -7.07 27.20
C ARG A 38 -9.78 -8.01 26.53
N GLN A 39 -8.76 -7.50 25.85
CA GLN A 39 -7.72 -8.34 25.25
C GLN A 39 -7.07 -9.26 26.30
N THR A 40 -6.81 -8.77 27.51
CA THR A 40 -6.33 -9.60 28.64
C THR A 40 -7.33 -10.69 29.01
N ILE A 41 -8.63 -10.37 29.16
CA ILE A 41 -9.67 -11.35 29.50
C ILE A 41 -9.81 -12.45 28.42
N PHE A 42 -9.62 -12.10 27.13
CA PHE A 42 -9.67 -13.08 26.05
C PHE A 42 -8.37 -13.89 25.96
N ALA A 43 -7.20 -13.27 26.15
CA ALA A 43 -5.91 -13.96 26.22
C ALA A 43 -5.84 -14.96 27.41
N ASP A 44 -6.56 -14.69 28.51
CA ASP A 44 -6.68 -15.64 29.63
C ASP A 44 -7.54 -16.88 29.28
N ARG A 45 -8.35 -16.81 28.21
CA ARG A 45 -9.31 -17.86 27.83
C ARG A 45 -8.94 -18.61 26.55
N PHE A 46 -8.18 -17.96 25.67
CA PHE A 46 -7.86 -18.46 24.35
C PHE A 46 -6.36 -18.41 24.08
N VAL A 47 -5.82 -19.48 23.52
CA VAL A 47 -4.50 -19.46 22.89
C VAL A 47 -4.64 -18.70 21.59
N ARG A 48 -3.81 -17.69 21.35
CA ARG A 48 -3.92 -16.84 20.16
C ARG A 48 -3.72 -17.67 18.88
N GLY A 49 -4.65 -17.57 17.93
CA GLY A 49 -4.63 -18.32 16.67
C GLY A 49 -3.46 -17.96 15.75
N ASP A 50 -3.23 -18.79 14.74
CA ASP A 50 -2.14 -18.59 13.79
C ASP A 50 -2.47 -17.52 12.74
N ILE A 51 -1.43 -16.86 12.24
CA ILE A 51 -1.50 -16.05 11.02
C ILE A 51 -0.75 -16.81 9.93
N VAL A 52 -1.40 -17.05 8.79
CA VAL A 52 -0.88 -17.90 7.71
C VAL A 52 -0.88 -17.14 6.38
N SER A 53 0.14 -17.36 5.56
CA SER A 53 0.25 -16.81 4.20
C SER A 53 -0.71 -17.48 3.22
N SER A 54 -0.91 -16.87 2.05
CA SER A 54 -1.75 -17.46 0.98
C SER A 54 -1.21 -18.80 0.47
N ASN A 55 0.10 -19.03 0.61
CA ASN A 55 0.76 -20.29 0.27
C ASN A 55 0.99 -21.23 1.48
N GLY A 56 0.22 -21.06 2.56
CA GLY A 56 0.13 -22.00 3.67
C GLY A 56 1.32 -22.02 4.62
N LYS A 57 2.10 -20.93 4.69
CA LYS A 57 3.23 -20.77 5.62
C LYS A 57 2.81 -19.95 6.83
N THR A 58 3.17 -20.42 8.01
CA THR A 58 2.88 -19.74 9.27
C THR A 58 3.73 -18.48 9.42
N LEU A 59 3.08 -17.32 9.52
CA LEU A 59 3.69 -16.00 9.69
C LEU A 59 3.77 -15.58 11.16
N ALA A 60 2.82 -16.05 11.98
CA ALA A 60 2.84 -15.92 13.44
C ALA A 60 2.10 -17.09 14.08
N THR A 61 2.61 -17.59 15.20
CA THR A 61 2.01 -18.71 15.95
C THR A 61 2.23 -18.54 17.44
N THR A 62 1.47 -19.26 18.26
CA THR A 62 1.64 -19.26 19.72
C THR A 62 2.04 -20.64 20.19
N THR A 63 3.23 -20.71 20.80
CA THR A 63 3.72 -21.90 21.49
C THR A 63 3.37 -21.80 22.97
N THR A 64 3.13 -22.95 23.61
CA THR A 64 2.85 -23.04 25.04
C THR A 64 3.82 -24.04 25.66
N ASP A 65 4.56 -23.63 26.68
CA ASP A 65 5.48 -24.51 27.40
C ASP A 65 4.75 -25.44 28.39
N ASP A 66 5.50 -26.36 29.01
CA ASP A 66 4.95 -27.33 29.98
C ASP A 66 4.39 -26.66 31.24
N ASP A 67 4.85 -25.44 31.56
CA ASP A 67 4.39 -24.62 32.68
C ASP A 67 3.15 -23.78 32.32
N GLY A 68 2.70 -23.83 31.06
CA GLY A 68 1.53 -23.12 30.55
C GLY A 68 1.79 -21.67 30.13
N ASN A 69 3.05 -21.25 30.04
CA ASN A 69 3.41 -19.94 29.52
C ASN A 69 3.29 -19.93 28.00
N GLU A 70 2.66 -18.88 27.47
CA GLU A 70 2.47 -18.69 26.04
C GLU A 70 3.50 -17.72 25.48
N VAL A 71 4.16 -18.10 24.40
CA VAL A 71 5.09 -17.26 23.64
C VAL A 71 4.51 -17.05 22.24
N ARG A 72 4.42 -15.79 21.81
CA ARG A 72 4.03 -15.45 20.43
C ARG A 72 5.30 -15.44 19.58
N GLU A 73 5.38 -16.35 18.62
CA GLU A 73 6.53 -16.54 17.73
C GLU A 73 6.21 -16.05 16.32
N TYR A 74 7.20 -15.44 15.68
CA TYR A 74 7.14 -14.93 14.31
C TYR A 74 8.25 -15.61 13.50
N PRO A 75 7.97 -16.74 12.81
CA PRO A 75 9.01 -17.60 12.20
C PRO A 75 9.90 -16.93 11.15
N TYR A 76 9.44 -15.80 10.60
CA TYR A 76 10.14 -15.05 9.55
C TYR A 76 10.82 -13.78 10.09
N GLY A 77 10.87 -13.58 11.41
CA GLY A 77 11.51 -12.43 12.06
C GLY A 77 11.05 -11.10 11.47
N SER A 78 12.01 -10.25 11.13
CA SER A 78 11.75 -8.89 10.64
C SER A 78 11.05 -8.80 9.28
N MET A 79 11.06 -9.85 8.45
CA MET A 79 10.61 -9.78 7.05
C MET A 79 9.14 -9.39 6.89
N PHE A 80 8.30 -9.73 7.88
CA PHE A 80 6.88 -9.41 7.90
C PHE A 80 6.49 -8.40 8.99
N ALA A 81 7.47 -7.82 9.69
CA ALA A 81 7.27 -7.11 10.95
C ALA A 81 6.16 -6.06 10.90
N HIS A 82 6.11 -5.22 9.86
CA HIS A 82 5.10 -4.15 9.79
C HIS A 82 3.72 -4.60 9.34
N VAL A 83 3.64 -5.61 8.46
CA VAL A 83 2.35 -6.06 7.91
C VAL A 83 1.69 -7.06 8.84
N VAL A 84 2.44 -8.02 9.40
CA VAL A 84 1.95 -8.94 10.43
C VAL A 84 1.80 -8.22 11.77
N GLY A 85 2.77 -7.38 12.13
CA GLY A 85 2.79 -6.65 13.38
C GLY A 85 3.35 -7.48 14.54
N TYR A 86 3.17 -6.95 15.75
CA TYR A 86 3.46 -7.64 17.01
C TYR A 86 2.23 -7.59 17.93
N SER A 87 2.27 -8.31 19.05
CA SER A 87 1.13 -8.43 19.97
C SER A 87 1.43 -8.20 21.46
N THR A 88 2.68 -7.93 21.84
CA THR A 88 3.16 -7.93 23.25
C THR A 88 3.31 -6.53 23.86
N LYS A 89 3.51 -5.49 23.05
CA LYS A 89 3.59 -4.06 23.47
C LYS A 89 2.43 -3.25 22.89
N GLY A 90 1.21 -3.78 23.03
CA GLY A 90 0.08 -3.42 22.19
C GLY A 90 0.01 -4.33 20.96
N ASN A 91 -0.80 -3.97 19.97
CA ASN A 91 -0.90 -4.70 18.71
C ASN A 91 -0.84 -3.77 17.50
N THR A 92 -0.25 -4.25 16.42
CA THR A 92 -0.11 -3.52 15.15
C THR A 92 -0.38 -4.46 13.98
N GLY A 93 -0.45 -3.96 12.74
CA GLY A 93 -0.60 -4.80 11.55
C GLY A 93 -1.80 -5.76 11.61
N ILE A 94 -1.61 -6.98 11.11
CA ILE A 94 -2.61 -8.06 11.15
C ILE A 94 -2.92 -8.49 12.58
N GLU A 95 -1.94 -8.48 13.49
CA GLU A 95 -2.15 -8.79 14.93
C GLU A 95 -3.20 -7.86 15.57
N SER A 96 -3.28 -6.61 15.12
CA SER A 96 -4.36 -5.69 15.51
C SER A 96 -5.63 -5.92 14.71
N LEU A 97 -5.53 -5.88 13.38
CA LEU A 97 -6.67 -5.97 12.47
C LEU A 97 -7.52 -7.23 12.69
N ALA A 98 -6.87 -8.37 12.91
CA ALA A 98 -7.52 -9.67 13.06
C ALA A 98 -7.62 -10.13 14.52
N SER A 99 -7.31 -9.27 15.50
CA SER A 99 -7.29 -9.62 16.93
C SER A 99 -8.59 -10.28 17.40
N SER A 100 -9.74 -9.85 16.86
CA SER A 100 -11.05 -10.39 17.22
C SER A 100 -11.31 -11.83 16.76
N TYR A 101 -10.56 -12.31 15.76
CA TYR A 101 -10.55 -13.70 15.29
C TYR A 101 -9.46 -14.49 16.01
N LEU A 102 -8.25 -13.94 16.10
CA LEU A 102 -7.10 -14.58 16.74
C LEU A 102 -7.34 -14.88 18.23
N LEU A 103 -8.15 -14.07 18.92
CA LEU A 103 -8.49 -14.24 20.35
C LEU A 103 -9.93 -14.71 20.56
N ASN A 104 -10.56 -15.30 19.55
CA ASN A 104 -11.87 -15.90 19.66
C ASN A 104 -11.84 -17.31 19.10
N SER A 105 -12.59 -18.21 19.72
CA SER A 105 -12.69 -19.59 19.25
C SER A 105 -14.08 -19.83 18.72
N SER A 106 -14.17 -20.10 17.42
CA SER A 106 -15.42 -20.52 16.77
C SER A 106 -15.65 -22.03 16.87
N ILE A 107 -14.97 -22.70 17.81
CA ILE A 107 -15.14 -24.14 18.07
C ILE A 107 -16.52 -24.45 18.63
N ASN A 108 -16.94 -25.71 18.48
CA ASN A 108 -18.19 -26.21 19.01
C ASN A 108 -18.27 -25.98 20.54
N PRO A 109 -19.39 -25.46 21.09
CA PRO A 109 -19.57 -25.24 22.52
C PRO A 109 -19.26 -26.45 23.41
N PHE A 110 -19.48 -27.68 22.91
CA PHE A 110 -19.15 -28.91 23.62
C PHE A 110 -17.64 -29.15 23.69
N VAL A 111 -16.89 -28.89 22.60
CA VAL A 111 -15.42 -28.99 22.59
C VAL A 111 -14.82 -27.93 23.50
N ARG A 112 -15.35 -26.70 23.45
CA ARG A 112 -14.98 -25.64 24.38
C ARG A 112 -15.21 -26.04 25.85
N ALA A 113 -16.35 -26.64 26.15
CA ALA A 113 -16.62 -27.14 27.51
C ALA A 113 -15.62 -28.22 27.94
N VAL A 114 -15.10 -29.05 27.03
CA VAL A 114 -14.04 -30.01 27.33
C VAL A 114 -12.71 -29.32 27.65
N TYR A 115 -12.34 -28.25 26.94
CA TYR A 115 -11.18 -27.43 27.27
C TYR A 115 -11.33 -26.78 28.66
N GLU A 116 -12.47 -26.16 28.92
CA GLU A 116 -12.78 -25.53 30.22
C GLU A 116 -12.77 -26.56 31.37
N LEU A 117 -13.30 -27.77 31.17
CA LEU A 117 -13.28 -28.86 32.16
C LEU A 117 -11.87 -29.42 32.42
N ARG A 118 -10.96 -29.28 31.45
CA ARG A 118 -9.55 -29.68 31.56
C ARG A 118 -8.65 -28.55 32.04
N ASP A 119 -9.23 -27.39 32.38
CA ASP A 119 -8.52 -26.17 32.75
C ASP A 119 -7.49 -25.75 31.69
N LYS A 120 -7.83 -25.97 30.40
CA LYS A 120 -7.03 -25.60 29.24
C LYS A 120 -7.72 -24.50 28.44
N LYS A 121 -6.94 -23.58 27.87
CA LYS A 121 -7.45 -22.56 26.95
C LYS A 121 -7.84 -23.18 25.61
N SER A 122 -8.88 -22.62 24.99
CA SER A 122 -9.31 -23.02 23.63
C SER A 122 -8.43 -22.33 22.57
N PRO A 123 -8.10 -22.97 21.44
CA PRO A 123 -7.36 -22.28 20.38
C PRO A 123 -8.23 -21.23 19.70
N GLY A 124 -7.62 -20.09 19.39
CA GLY A 124 -8.21 -19.05 18.55
C GLY A 124 -8.28 -19.48 17.09
N ASP A 125 -9.12 -18.80 16.32
CA ASP A 125 -9.27 -19.08 14.89
C ASP A 125 -8.00 -18.68 14.11
N THR A 126 -7.70 -19.40 13.03
CA THR A 126 -6.55 -19.14 12.15
C THR A 126 -6.93 -18.10 11.10
N VAL A 127 -6.05 -17.11 10.89
CA VAL A 127 -6.24 -16.03 9.92
C VAL A 127 -5.34 -16.28 8.73
N VAL A 128 -5.96 -16.54 7.57
CA VAL A 128 -5.25 -16.69 6.30
C VAL A 128 -5.20 -15.35 5.58
N THR A 129 -4.01 -14.97 5.15
CA THR A 129 -3.70 -13.68 4.53
C THR A 129 -3.53 -13.83 3.02
N THR A 130 -3.55 -12.71 2.31
CA THR A 130 -3.25 -12.66 0.88
C THR A 130 -1.75 -12.65 0.58
N LEU A 131 -0.90 -12.51 1.60
CA LEU A 131 0.55 -12.37 1.46
C LEU A 131 1.16 -13.68 0.95
N ASP A 132 2.01 -13.59 -0.07
CA ASP A 132 2.81 -14.72 -0.56
C ASP A 132 4.23 -14.62 -0.01
N THR A 133 4.69 -15.66 0.68
CA THR A 133 6.02 -15.67 1.30
C THR A 133 7.18 -15.57 0.32
N ARG A 134 7.01 -16.04 -0.92
CA ARG A 134 8.03 -15.95 -1.97
C ARG A 134 8.16 -14.52 -2.47
N LEU A 135 7.03 -13.84 -2.68
CA LEU A 135 7.03 -12.44 -3.12
C LEU A 135 7.52 -11.50 -2.03
N GLN A 136 7.14 -11.74 -0.77
CA GLN A 136 7.65 -10.99 0.36
C GLN A 136 9.17 -11.12 0.46
N ALA A 137 9.70 -12.35 0.38
CA ALA A 137 11.14 -12.59 0.42
C ALA A 137 11.87 -11.91 -0.75
N ALA A 138 11.37 -12.06 -1.98
CA ALA A 138 11.95 -11.39 -3.14
C ALA A 138 11.98 -9.86 -2.99
N ALA A 139 10.89 -9.26 -2.49
CA ALA A 139 10.83 -7.83 -2.21
C ALA A 139 11.80 -7.42 -1.09
N TYR A 140 11.88 -8.20 -0.02
CA TYR A 140 12.70 -7.93 1.15
C TYR A 140 14.19 -8.01 0.84
N ASP A 141 14.60 -9.08 0.16
CA ASP A 141 15.98 -9.34 -0.22
C ASP A 141 16.47 -8.34 -1.28
N ALA A 142 15.63 -8.03 -2.27
CA ALA A 142 15.98 -7.05 -3.30
C ALA A 142 16.07 -5.62 -2.75
N LEU A 143 15.24 -5.26 -1.77
CA LEU A 143 15.37 -3.97 -1.07
C LEU A 143 16.65 -3.92 -0.22
N GLY A 144 17.12 -5.07 0.28
CA GLY A 144 18.37 -5.21 1.03
C GLY A 144 18.37 -4.38 2.32
N ASP A 145 19.46 -3.67 2.60
CA ASP A 145 19.57 -2.79 3.77
C ASP A 145 19.02 -1.37 3.50
N ASN A 146 18.50 -1.12 2.30
CA ASN A 146 18.06 0.21 1.95
C ASN A 146 16.77 0.58 2.70
N LYS A 147 16.73 1.83 3.16
CA LYS A 147 15.53 2.42 3.73
C LYS A 147 14.49 2.63 2.64
N GLY A 148 13.25 2.22 2.86
CA GLY A 148 12.24 2.26 1.80
C GLY A 148 11.05 1.34 2.06
N ALA A 149 10.30 1.08 1.00
CA ALA A 149 9.15 0.20 1.04
C ALA A 149 8.85 -0.41 -0.34
N VAL A 150 8.26 -1.59 -0.31
CA VAL A 150 7.73 -2.29 -1.49
C VAL A 150 6.29 -2.71 -1.21
N VAL A 151 5.39 -2.43 -2.15
CA VAL A 151 4.00 -2.93 -2.11
C VAL A 151 3.73 -3.64 -3.42
N ALA A 152 3.30 -4.91 -3.33
CA ALA A 152 2.78 -5.67 -4.46
C ALA A 152 1.29 -5.95 -4.25
N ILE A 153 0.48 -5.69 -5.27
CA ILE A 153 -0.98 -5.83 -5.23
C ILE A 153 -1.48 -6.52 -6.48
N ASN A 154 -2.49 -7.37 -6.35
CA ASN A 154 -3.24 -7.89 -7.49
C ASN A 154 -4.16 -6.77 -8.03
N PRO A 155 -3.99 -6.31 -9.28
CA PRO A 155 -4.73 -5.18 -9.81
C PRO A 155 -6.24 -5.44 -9.94
N LYS A 156 -6.63 -6.71 -10.16
CA LYS A 156 -8.02 -7.11 -10.39
C LYS A 156 -8.82 -7.24 -9.10
N THR A 157 -8.16 -7.60 -8.00
CA THR A 157 -8.83 -7.94 -6.73
C THR A 157 -8.58 -6.91 -5.62
N GLY A 158 -7.40 -6.27 -5.61
CA GLY A 158 -6.93 -5.47 -4.48
C GLY A 158 -6.16 -6.29 -3.42
N GLU A 159 -5.89 -7.57 -3.64
CA GLU A 159 -5.12 -8.38 -2.70
C GLU A 159 -3.70 -7.84 -2.56
N ILE A 160 -3.29 -7.54 -1.33
CA ILE A 160 -1.90 -7.18 -1.04
C ILE A 160 -1.09 -8.47 -0.99
N LEU A 161 -0.22 -8.67 -1.97
CA LEU A 161 0.56 -9.89 -2.13
C LEU A 161 1.90 -9.82 -1.39
N ALA A 162 2.47 -8.62 -1.25
CA ALA A 162 3.66 -8.34 -0.44
C ALA A 162 3.64 -6.89 0.05
N MET A 163 4.16 -6.66 1.25
CA MET A 163 4.30 -5.34 1.86
C MET A 163 5.55 -5.29 2.75
N VAL A 164 6.61 -4.69 2.23
CA VAL A 164 7.90 -4.53 2.94
C VAL A 164 8.08 -3.07 3.34
N SER A 165 8.64 -2.84 4.52
CA SER A 165 9.07 -1.53 5.00
C SER A 165 10.41 -1.68 5.71
N LYS A 166 11.37 -0.78 5.43
CA LYS A 166 12.71 -0.78 6.02
C LYS A 166 13.17 0.63 6.42
N PRO A 167 13.98 0.82 7.48
CA PRO A 167 14.41 -0.19 8.45
C PRO A 167 13.26 -0.85 9.20
N ASP A 168 13.48 -2.11 9.57
CA ASP A 168 12.53 -2.99 10.24
C ASP A 168 12.99 -3.32 11.68
N TYR A 169 12.30 -4.26 12.32
CA TYR A 169 12.58 -4.76 13.67
C TYR A 169 12.11 -6.22 13.73
N ASP A 170 12.67 -7.03 14.64
CA ASP A 170 12.17 -8.39 14.86
C ASP A 170 11.03 -8.38 15.92
N PRO A 171 9.79 -8.79 15.56
CA PRO A 171 8.69 -8.88 16.51
C PRO A 171 8.92 -9.85 17.67
N ASN A 172 9.81 -10.85 17.52
CA ASN A 172 10.17 -11.77 18.60
C ASN A 172 10.98 -11.07 19.71
N GLU A 173 11.77 -10.06 19.34
CA GLU A 173 12.66 -9.33 20.26
C GLU A 173 12.02 -8.04 20.80
N ILE A 174 10.78 -7.74 20.40
CA ILE A 174 10.12 -6.45 20.65
C ILE A 174 10.09 -6.05 22.13
N ASN A 175 10.07 -7.01 23.06
CA ASN A 175 10.08 -6.72 24.50
C ASN A 175 11.43 -6.18 24.97
N ASP A 176 12.52 -6.66 24.37
CA ASP A 176 13.90 -6.33 24.74
C ASP A 176 14.37 -5.06 24.04
N ILE A 177 13.94 -4.84 22.80
CA ILE A 177 14.32 -3.67 21.99
C ILE A 177 13.36 -2.48 22.10
N TRP A 178 12.24 -2.62 22.85
CA TRP A 178 11.17 -1.61 22.89
C TRP A 178 11.68 -0.20 23.19
N ASP A 179 12.52 -0.07 24.22
CA ASP A 179 12.99 1.23 24.69
C ASP A 179 13.88 1.92 23.64
N GLU A 180 14.67 1.16 22.86
CA GLU A 180 15.45 1.68 21.73
C GLU A 180 14.54 2.12 20.56
N LEU A 181 13.48 1.36 20.29
CA LEU A 181 12.56 1.65 19.18
C LEU A 181 11.75 2.93 19.39
N VAL A 182 11.41 3.25 20.64
CA VAL A 182 10.61 4.44 20.99
C VAL A 182 11.45 5.63 21.47
N ASP A 183 12.78 5.47 21.55
CA ASP A 183 13.67 6.56 21.94
C ASP A 183 13.59 7.72 20.93
N SER A 184 13.52 8.95 21.44
CA SER A 184 13.57 10.17 20.63
C SER A 184 14.86 10.33 19.81
N ASP A 185 15.94 9.67 20.22
CA ASP A 185 17.22 9.65 19.52
C ASP A 185 17.25 8.64 18.37
N ASN A 186 16.30 7.69 18.31
CA ASN A 186 16.16 6.79 17.18
C ASN A 186 15.73 7.55 15.91
N LYS A 187 16.68 7.73 14.97
CA LYS A 187 16.43 8.42 13.69
C LYS A 187 15.98 7.49 12.56
N ASN A 188 15.93 6.18 12.82
CA ASN A 188 15.54 5.17 11.83
C ASN A 188 14.02 4.95 11.79
N SER A 189 13.31 5.29 12.87
CA SER A 189 11.84 5.16 12.95
C SER A 189 11.36 3.76 12.51
N ASN A 190 11.98 2.71 13.06
CA ASN A 190 11.76 1.32 12.64
C ASN A 190 10.30 0.87 12.76
N LEU A 191 9.54 1.41 13.71
CA LEU A 191 8.13 1.06 13.91
C LEU A 191 7.19 1.58 12.81
N VAL A 192 7.64 2.57 12.02
CA VAL A 192 6.81 3.16 10.96
C VAL A 192 6.69 2.20 9.79
N ASN A 193 5.46 1.86 9.41
CA ASN A 193 5.21 1.15 8.16
C ASN A 193 5.28 2.15 6.99
N ARG A 194 6.44 2.25 6.35
CA ARG A 194 6.66 3.18 5.24
C ARG A 194 5.75 2.91 4.04
N ALA A 195 5.30 1.67 3.86
CA ALA A 195 4.41 1.30 2.77
C ALA A 195 3.05 2.00 2.85
N THR A 196 2.52 2.23 4.05
CA THR A 196 1.18 2.80 4.26
C THR A 196 1.18 4.17 4.96
N GLN A 197 2.22 4.46 5.74
CA GLN A 197 2.35 5.69 6.54
C GLN A 197 3.43 6.63 6.01
N GLY A 198 4.39 6.13 5.23
CA GLY A 198 5.42 6.98 4.63
C GLY A 198 4.82 7.97 3.64
N LEU A 199 5.14 9.26 3.78
CA LEU A 199 4.70 10.32 2.88
C LEU A 199 5.93 10.92 2.20
N TYR A 200 5.95 10.83 0.87
CA TYR A 200 7.12 11.17 0.07
C TYR A 200 6.68 11.96 -1.16
N PRO A 201 7.51 12.86 -1.69
CA PRO A 201 7.25 13.41 -3.01
C PRO A 201 7.24 12.26 -4.05
N PRO A 202 6.21 12.18 -4.91
CA PRO A 202 6.08 11.09 -5.88
C PRO A 202 7.15 11.13 -6.98
N GLY A 203 7.75 12.29 -7.22
CA GLY A 203 8.59 12.52 -8.39
C GLY A 203 7.85 12.14 -9.67
N SER A 204 8.60 11.65 -10.66
CA SER A 204 8.03 11.38 -11.98
C SER A 204 6.98 10.26 -12.05
N THR A 205 6.66 9.54 -10.96
CA THR A 205 5.48 8.65 -10.97
C THR A 205 4.18 9.46 -11.07
N PHE A 206 4.17 10.71 -10.58
CA PHE A 206 3.01 11.60 -10.68
C PHE A 206 2.67 11.98 -12.12
N LYS A 207 3.62 11.88 -13.05
CA LYS A 207 3.40 12.16 -14.47
C LYS A 207 2.33 11.25 -15.10
N VAL A 208 2.00 10.12 -14.47
CA VAL A 208 0.82 9.30 -14.86
C VAL A 208 -0.46 10.12 -14.76
N ILE A 209 -0.66 10.83 -13.64
CA ILE A 209 -1.83 11.69 -13.41
C ILE A 209 -1.75 12.94 -14.31
N THR A 210 -0.58 13.57 -14.41
CA THR A 210 -0.39 14.75 -15.28
C THR A 210 -0.66 14.43 -16.75
N ALA A 211 -0.21 13.28 -17.25
CA ALA A 211 -0.48 12.84 -18.62
C ALA A 211 -1.97 12.56 -18.84
N LEU A 212 -2.63 11.92 -17.87
CA LEU A 212 -4.06 11.66 -17.94
C LEU A 212 -4.87 12.96 -18.03
N GLU A 213 -4.56 13.94 -17.18
CA GLU A 213 -5.26 15.23 -17.22
C GLU A 213 -5.03 15.94 -18.56
N TYR A 214 -3.80 15.95 -19.05
CA TYR A 214 -3.48 16.51 -20.36
C TYR A 214 -4.28 15.86 -21.50
N ILE A 215 -4.39 14.53 -21.49
CA ILE A 215 -5.19 13.77 -22.46
C ILE A 215 -6.68 14.14 -22.37
N ARG A 216 -7.22 14.30 -21.16
CA ARG A 216 -8.62 14.66 -20.92
C ARG A 216 -8.95 16.07 -21.40
N GLU A 217 -8.04 17.01 -21.22
CA GLU A 217 -8.22 18.39 -21.67
C GLU A 217 -8.00 18.58 -23.17
N ASN A 218 -7.31 17.65 -23.83
CA ASN A 218 -6.94 17.73 -25.26
C ASN A 218 -7.45 16.53 -26.07
N PRO A 219 -8.77 16.23 -26.05
CA PRO A 219 -9.31 15.05 -26.72
C PRO A 219 -9.10 15.14 -28.23
N GLY A 220 -8.43 14.14 -28.79
CA GLY A 220 -8.14 14.06 -30.23
C GLY A 220 -6.98 14.93 -30.73
N THR A 221 -6.36 15.73 -29.86
CA THR A 221 -5.20 16.58 -30.21
C THR A 221 -3.96 16.34 -29.36
N TYR A 222 -4.07 15.61 -28.24
CA TYR A 222 -2.92 15.28 -27.37
C TYR A 222 -1.77 14.58 -28.13
N SER A 223 -2.10 13.83 -29.19
CA SER A 223 -1.11 13.14 -30.04
C SER A 223 -0.26 14.10 -30.89
N ASN A 224 -0.70 15.35 -31.05
CA ASN A 224 0.03 16.40 -31.75
C ASN A 224 1.02 17.13 -30.81
N PHE A 225 1.07 16.75 -29.53
CA PHE A 225 2.04 17.30 -28.60
C PHE A 225 3.45 17.09 -29.14
N HIS A 226 4.24 18.14 -29.07
CA HIS A 226 5.63 18.16 -29.49
C HIS A 226 6.40 19.10 -28.56
N PHE A 227 7.60 18.68 -28.17
CA PHE A 227 8.46 19.44 -27.29
C PHE A 227 9.92 19.23 -27.71
N ASP A 228 10.69 20.31 -27.79
CA ASP A 228 12.13 20.24 -28.05
C ASP A 228 12.89 20.39 -26.72
N CYS A 229 13.52 19.31 -26.27
CA CYS A 229 14.15 19.23 -24.97
C CYS A 229 15.66 19.54 -25.04
N ASP A 230 16.02 20.78 -24.71
CA ASP A 230 17.41 21.24 -24.55
C ASP A 230 17.96 21.04 -23.12
N SER A 231 17.50 20.01 -22.40
CA SER A 231 17.82 19.67 -20.99
C SER A 231 17.31 20.64 -19.91
N ILE A 232 17.10 21.92 -20.24
CA ILE A 232 16.55 22.94 -19.35
C ILE A 232 15.30 23.52 -20.00
N TYR A 233 14.22 23.57 -19.23
CA TYR A 233 13.01 24.30 -19.59
C TYR A 233 12.94 25.58 -18.77
N GLU A 234 12.73 26.71 -19.44
CA GLU A 234 12.60 28.02 -18.82
C GLU A 234 11.16 28.51 -18.92
N SER A 235 10.58 28.91 -17.79
CA SER A 235 9.29 29.61 -17.75
C SER A 235 9.37 30.78 -16.78
N GLY A 236 9.31 32.00 -17.32
CA GLY A 236 9.56 33.23 -16.56
C GLY A 236 10.99 33.28 -16.00
N GLU A 237 11.12 33.38 -14.68
CA GLU A 237 12.41 33.36 -13.96
C GLU A 237 12.84 31.95 -13.51
N TYR A 238 11.99 30.93 -13.73
CA TYR A 238 12.21 29.58 -13.23
C TYR A 238 12.84 28.68 -14.28
N GLN A 239 13.68 27.76 -13.80
CA GLN A 239 14.32 26.73 -14.62
C GLN A 239 13.99 25.34 -14.07
N ILE A 240 13.48 24.46 -14.94
CA ILE A 240 13.28 23.04 -14.67
C ILE A 240 14.32 22.25 -15.46
N ARG A 241 15.09 21.40 -14.77
CA ARG A 241 16.14 20.59 -15.40
C ARG A 241 15.67 19.16 -15.58
N CYS A 242 16.02 18.57 -16.72
CA CYS A 242 15.94 17.13 -16.90
C CYS A 242 17.03 16.43 -16.09
N SER A 243 16.75 15.18 -15.71
CA SER A 243 17.67 14.38 -14.89
C SER A 243 19.05 14.28 -15.57
N HIS A 244 20.12 14.43 -14.79
CA HIS A 244 21.52 14.44 -15.25
C HIS A 244 21.85 15.47 -16.35
N GLY A 245 20.98 16.47 -16.59
CA GLY A 245 21.19 17.46 -17.66
C GLY A 245 21.10 16.87 -19.07
N VAL A 246 20.40 15.74 -19.24
CA VAL A 246 20.20 15.13 -20.55
C VAL A 246 19.27 15.98 -21.40
N SER A 247 19.67 16.24 -22.64
CA SER A 247 18.82 16.76 -23.71
C SER A 247 18.22 15.59 -24.46
N HIS A 248 16.91 15.59 -24.62
CA HIS A 248 16.19 14.53 -25.33
C HIS A 248 15.88 14.90 -26.79
N GLY A 249 16.07 16.16 -27.18
CA GLY A 249 15.73 16.68 -28.50
C GLY A 249 14.21 16.72 -28.72
N GLU A 250 13.79 16.58 -29.97
CA GLU A 250 12.38 16.54 -30.36
C GLU A 250 11.68 15.28 -29.82
N GLU A 251 10.64 15.49 -29.01
CA GLU A 251 9.84 14.41 -28.42
C GLU A 251 8.34 14.67 -28.61
N ASN A 252 7.59 13.62 -28.94
CA ASN A 252 6.15 13.59 -28.74
C ASN A 252 5.77 13.19 -27.30
N LEU A 253 4.47 13.14 -26.97
CA LEU A 253 4.01 12.83 -25.61
C LEU A 253 4.51 11.47 -25.10
N LYS A 254 4.55 10.46 -25.99
CA LYS A 254 4.99 9.10 -25.64
C LYS A 254 6.49 9.06 -25.35
N GLU A 255 7.29 9.69 -26.20
CA GLU A 255 8.74 9.80 -26.03
C GLU A 255 9.09 10.57 -24.76
N ALA A 256 8.47 11.74 -24.55
CA ALA A 256 8.66 12.55 -23.35
C ALA A 256 8.27 11.79 -22.06
N PHE A 257 7.21 10.99 -22.11
CA PHE A 257 6.79 10.15 -20.97
C PHE A 257 7.81 9.00 -20.72
N ALA A 258 8.27 8.34 -21.78
CA ALA A 258 9.25 7.25 -21.72
C ALA A 258 10.63 7.69 -21.21
N ALA A 259 11.15 8.79 -21.74
CA ALA A 259 12.37 9.46 -21.30
C ALA A 259 12.20 10.17 -19.95
N SER A 260 10.96 10.32 -19.48
CA SER A 260 10.62 11.04 -18.25
C SER A 260 11.08 12.50 -18.28
N CYS A 261 10.96 13.16 -19.43
CA CYS A 261 11.37 14.54 -19.68
C CYS A 261 10.68 15.50 -18.69
N ASN A 262 11.47 16.28 -17.92
CA ASN A 262 10.91 17.23 -16.95
C ASN A 262 10.42 18.49 -17.63
N GLY A 263 11.13 18.98 -18.66
CA GLY A 263 10.72 20.16 -19.41
C GLY A 263 9.35 20.00 -20.08
N ALA A 264 9.14 18.86 -20.77
CA ALA A 264 7.87 18.57 -21.41
C ALA A 264 6.70 18.55 -20.41
N PHE A 265 6.87 17.89 -19.26
CA PHE A 265 5.81 17.79 -18.25
C PHE A 265 5.60 19.09 -17.45
N ALA A 266 6.66 19.88 -17.27
CA ALA A 266 6.55 21.24 -16.73
C ALA A 266 5.71 22.13 -17.67
N SER A 267 6.02 22.10 -18.97
CA SER A 267 5.27 22.83 -20.01
C SER A 267 3.81 22.38 -20.10
N ILE A 268 3.55 21.07 -20.08
CA ILE A 268 2.19 20.52 -19.98
C ILE A 268 1.46 21.09 -18.76
N GLY A 269 2.11 21.06 -17.60
CA GLY A 269 1.54 21.52 -16.33
C GLY A 269 1.05 22.96 -16.34
N GLU A 270 1.70 23.85 -17.11
CA GLU A 270 1.26 25.24 -17.28
C GLU A 270 -0.02 25.38 -18.10
N THR A 271 -0.32 24.40 -18.96
CA THR A 271 -1.52 24.42 -19.82
C THR A 271 -2.75 23.81 -19.17
N LEU A 272 -2.58 23.05 -18.08
CA LEU A 272 -3.66 22.32 -17.42
C LEU A 272 -4.61 23.26 -16.66
N ASN A 273 -5.88 22.90 -16.66
CA ASN A 273 -6.87 23.48 -15.77
C ASN A 273 -6.66 22.99 -14.33
N PHE A 274 -6.32 23.89 -13.42
CA PHE A 274 -6.04 23.53 -12.03
C PHE A 274 -7.22 22.91 -11.29
N ALA A 275 -8.45 23.36 -11.57
CA ALA A 275 -9.64 22.80 -10.91
C ALA A 275 -9.87 21.35 -11.37
N SER A 276 -9.70 21.07 -12.66
CA SER A 276 -9.79 19.71 -13.19
C SER A 276 -8.69 18.81 -12.64
N MET A 277 -7.43 19.28 -12.62
CA MET A 277 -6.30 18.55 -12.03
C MET A 277 -6.50 18.26 -10.53
N TYR A 278 -7.01 19.23 -9.77
CA TYR A 278 -7.34 19.02 -8.35
C TYR A 278 -8.43 17.95 -8.19
N GLN A 279 -9.50 18.04 -8.98
CA GLN A 279 -10.58 17.05 -8.96
C GLN A 279 -10.08 15.66 -9.38
N LEU A 280 -9.21 15.58 -10.38
CA LEU A 280 -8.56 14.33 -10.79
C LEU A 280 -7.80 13.71 -9.62
N CYS A 281 -6.96 14.50 -8.92
CA CYS A 281 -6.21 14.01 -7.77
C CYS A 281 -7.14 13.51 -6.65
N GLU A 282 -8.22 14.24 -6.36
CA GLU A 282 -9.25 13.82 -5.40
C GLU A 282 -9.94 12.51 -5.81
N ASP A 283 -10.23 12.33 -7.09
CA ASP A 283 -10.87 11.12 -7.62
C ASP A 283 -9.94 9.91 -7.51
N PHE A 284 -8.64 10.13 -7.71
CA PHE A 284 -7.60 9.14 -7.48
C PHE A 284 -7.30 8.84 -6.00
N GLY A 285 -7.82 9.65 -5.06
CA GLY A 285 -7.72 9.39 -3.62
C GLY A 285 -6.78 10.31 -2.84
N TYR A 286 -6.19 11.33 -3.48
CA TYR A 286 -5.48 12.37 -2.74
C TYR A 286 -6.40 13.12 -1.78
N ASN A 287 -5.82 13.60 -0.68
CA ASN A 287 -6.47 14.30 0.43
C ASN A 287 -7.59 13.51 1.14
N LYS A 288 -7.68 12.20 0.87
CA LYS A 288 -8.64 11.28 1.49
C LYS A 288 -7.91 10.16 2.22
N GLN A 289 -8.58 9.59 3.21
CA GLN A 289 -8.15 8.31 3.77
C GLN A 289 -8.39 7.21 2.73
N LEU A 290 -7.38 6.38 2.48
CA LEU A 290 -7.52 5.22 1.59
C LEU A 290 -8.44 4.17 2.23
N PRO A 291 -9.17 3.37 1.42
CA PRO A 291 -10.08 2.33 1.91
C PRO A 291 -9.31 1.06 2.29
N VAL A 292 -8.30 1.19 3.15
CA VAL A 292 -7.47 0.09 3.64
C VAL A 292 -7.68 -0.06 5.15
N ASN A 293 -7.87 -1.29 5.61
CA ASN A 293 -8.01 -1.59 7.04
C ASN A 293 -6.65 -1.74 7.73
N LEU A 294 -5.70 -0.87 7.38
CA LEU A 294 -4.39 -0.76 8.01
C LEU A 294 -4.18 0.72 8.36
N LEU A 295 -3.43 0.97 9.43
CA LEU A 295 -3.02 2.32 9.75
C LEU A 295 -2.25 2.91 8.57
N SER A 296 -2.76 4.02 8.04
CA SER A 296 -2.27 4.63 6.81
C SER A 296 -2.40 6.15 6.88
N ASN A 297 -1.49 6.85 6.24
CA ASN A 297 -1.53 8.30 6.11
C ASN A 297 -2.21 8.71 4.80
N ALA A 298 -3.00 9.78 4.85
CA ALA A 298 -3.59 10.36 3.66
C ALA A 298 -2.50 11.04 2.80
N SER A 299 -2.44 10.67 1.52
CA SER A 299 -1.62 11.37 0.53
C SER A 299 -2.16 12.78 0.30
N LYS A 300 -1.29 13.73 -0.05
CA LYS A 300 -1.66 15.16 -0.14
C LYS A 300 -1.36 15.73 -1.51
N PHE A 301 -2.35 16.41 -2.09
CA PHE A 301 -2.19 17.26 -3.26
C PHE A 301 -2.52 18.69 -2.84
N THR A 302 -1.58 19.62 -3.08
CA THR A 302 -1.59 20.92 -2.39
C THR A 302 -1.75 22.13 -3.30
N LEU A 303 -1.77 21.94 -4.63
CA LEU A 303 -2.00 23.06 -5.55
C LEU A 303 -3.38 23.67 -5.36
N LYS A 304 -3.43 24.99 -5.47
CA LYS A 304 -4.64 25.82 -5.40
C LYS A 304 -4.56 26.85 -6.51
N ASP A 305 -5.68 27.49 -6.85
CA ASP A 305 -5.72 28.55 -7.88
C ASP A 305 -4.75 29.72 -7.61
N SER A 306 -4.40 29.95 -6.33
CA SER A 306 -3.44 30.98 -5.90
C SER A 306 -1.99 30.51 -5.83
N SER A 307 -1.69 29.27 -6.24
CA SER A 307 -0.33 28.71 -6.22
C SER A 307 0.58 29.48 -7.18
N SER A 308 1.87 29.57 -6.83
CA SER A 308 2.84 30.22 -7.69
C SER A 308 3.10 29.40 -8.95
N LEU A 309 3.59 30.04 -10.01
CA LEU A 309 4.05 29.33 -11.22
C LEU A 309 5.09 28.24 -10.86
N TRP A 310 5.99 28.53 -9.93
CA TRP A 310 6.97 27.53 -9.48
C TRP A 310 6.33 26.29 -8.86
N ASP A 311 5.31 26.46 -8.02
CA ASP A 311 4.60 25.33 -7.40
C ASP A 311 3.92 24.48 -8.48
N VAL A 312 3.37 25.10 -9.51
CA VAL A 312 2.74 24.42 -10.65
C VAL A 312 3.77 23.58 -11.42
N LEU A 313 4.89 24.20 -11.81
CA LEU A 313 5.97 23.54 -12.55
C LEU A 313 6.58 22.36 -11.77
N GLN A 314 6.76 22.52 -10.46
CA GLN A 314 7.29 21.46 -9.60
C GLN A 314 6.27 20.33 -9.44
N THR A 315 5.01 20.66 -9.16
CA THR A 315 3.98 19.65 -8.92
C THR A 315 3.68 18.83 -10.17
N SER A 316 3.70 19.42 -11.37
CA SER A 316 3.45 18.68 -12.62
C SER A 316 4.50 17.60 -12.93
N ILE A 317 5.70 17.71 -12.35
CA ILE A 317 6.74 16.66 -12.41
C ILE A 317 6.79 15.80 -11.13
N GLY A 318 5.87 16.03 -10.20
CA GLY A 318 5.74 15.33 -8.92
C GLY A 318 6.70 15.77 -7.82
N GLN A 319 7.25 16.98 -7.93
CA GLN A 319 8.06 17.65 -6.91
C GLN A 319 7.21 18.69 -6.14
N GLY A 320 7.84 19.39 -5.19
CA GLY A 320 7.18 20.40 -4.37
C GLY A 320 6.52 19.81 -3.13
N GLN A 321 5.27 20.17 -2.87
CA GLN A 321 4.57 19.86 -1.62
C GLN A 321 3.63 18.65 -1.70
N THR A 322 3.40 18.13 -2.91
CA THR A 322 2.58 16.93 -3.13
C THR A 322 3.29 15.71 -2.55
N THR A 323 2.58 14.90 -1.78
CA THR A 323 3.13 13.69 -1.15
C THR A 323 2.21 12.50 -1.34
N ILE A 324 2.79 11.32 -1.46
CA ILE A 324 2.09 10.06 -1.68
C ILE A 324 2.66 8.95 -0.79
N THR A 325 1.82 7.97 -0.43
CA THR A 325 2.26 6.72 0.19
C THR A 325 2.58 5.65 -0.87
N PRO A 326 3.54 4.73 -0.64
CA PRO A 326 3.82 3.64 -1.58
C PRO A 326 2.59 2.80 -1.92
N LEU A 327 1.71 2.52 -0.96
CA LEU A 327 0.43 1.83 -1.18
C LEU A 327 -0.47 2.61 -2.15
N HIS A 328 -0.62 3.92 -1.97
CA HIS A 328 -1.43 4.72 -2.89
C HIS A 328 -0.84 4.70 -4.31
N ASN A 329 0.48 4.79 -4.43
CA ASN A 329 1.16 4.74 -5.72
C ASN A 329 0.97 3.37 -6.41
N ALA A 330 0.95 2.28 -5.64
CA ALA A 330 0.60 0.93 -6.14
C ALA A 330 -0.86 0.87 -6.62
N MET A 331 -1.81 1.48 -5.89
CA MET A 331 -3.21 1.54 -6.28
C MET A 331 -3.41 2.30 -7.61
N ILE A 332 -2.64 3.35 -7.86
CA ILE A 332 -2.66 4.09 -9.14
C ILE A 332 -2.21 3.19 -10.29
N ALA A 333 -1.06 2.51 -10.15
CA ALA A 333 -0.58 1.57 -11.16
C ALA A 333 -1.56 0.41 -11.38
N ALA A 334 -2.13 -0.12 -10.29
CA ALA A 334 -3.16 -1.15 -10.34
C ALA A 334 -4.43 -0.69 -11.08
N ALA A 335 -4.85 0.57 -10.91
CA ALA A 335 -6.00 1.12 -11.62
C ALA A 335 -5.74 1.22 -13.14
N VAL A 336 -4.53 1.59 -13.56
CA VAL A 336 -4.14 1.57 -15.00
C VAL A 336 -4.17 0.14 -15.53
N ALA A 337 -3.59 -0.79 -14.77
CA ALA A 337 -3.58 -2.21 -15.11
C ALA A 337 -4.99 -2.82 -15.21
N ASN A 338 -5.92 -2.38 -14.36
CA ASN A 338 -7.29 -2.88 -14.23
C ASN A 338 -8.31 -2.05 -15.03
N GLY A 339 -7.89 -1.48 -16.17
CA GLY A 339 -8.81 -0.81 -17.10
C GLY A 339 -9.54 0.40 -16.51
N GLY A 340 -8.91 1.08 -15.55
CA GLY A 340 -9.43 2.27 -14.90
C GLY A 340 -10.15 2.06 -13.57
N VAL A 341 -10.29 0.81 -13.12
CA VAL A 341 -10.97 0.46 -11.88
C VAL A 341 -9.97 0.31 -10.73
N MET A 342 -10.11 1.16 -9.71
CA MET A 342 -9.31 1.11 -8.49
C MET A 342 -10.02 0.26 -7.43
N MET A 343 -9.33 -0.79 -6.95
CA MET A 343 -9.85 -1.73 -5.96
C MET A 343 -9.53 -1.28 -4.53
N GLU A 344 -10.37 -1.68 -3.56
CA GLU A 344 -10.06 -1.56 -2.13
C GLU A 344 -8.96 -2.57 -1.77
N PRO A 345 -7.79 -2.14 -1.30
CA PRO A 345 -6.72 -3.06 -0.96
C PRO A 345 -7.01 -3.81 0.34
N TYR A 346 -6.74 -5.11 0.39
CA TYR A 346 -6.97 -5.93 1.57
C TYR A 346 -5.88 -7.00 1.76
N VAL A 347 -5.67 -7.40 3.02
CA VAL A 347 -4.60 -8.35 3.41
C VAL A 347 -5.13 -9.65 4.04
N LEU A 348 -6.38 -9.67 4.50
CA LEU A 348 -7.02 -10.86 5.06
C LEU A 348 -7.81 -11.55 3.96
N ASP A 349 -7.54 -12.82 3.68
CA ASP A 349 -8.28 -13.59 2.67
C ASP A 349 -9.49 -14.29 3.31
N HIS A 350 -9.24 -15.09 4.34
CA HIS A 350 -10.29 -15.76 5.11
C HIS A 350 -9.83 -16.15 6.52
N VAL A 351 -10.77 -16.63 7.32
CA VAL A 351 -10.55 -17.12 8.68
C VAL A 351 -11.07 -18.55 8.77
N GLU A 352 -10.26 -19.43 9.34
CA GLU A 352 -10.57 -20.84 9.56
C GLU A 352 -10.65 -21.16 11.06
N ASN A 353 -11.55 -22.07 11.44
CA ASN A 353 -11.53 -22.62 12.79
C ASN A 353 -10.49 -23.77 12.92
N GLU A 354 -10.34 -24.32 14.12
CA GLU A 354 -9.41 -25.43 14.43
C GLU A 354 -9.57 -26.66 13.51
N ASN A 355 -10.74 -26.86 12.90
CA ASN A 355 -10.99 -27.99 11.99
C ASN A 355 -10.71 -27.65 10.51
N GLY A 356 -10.18 -26.47 10.21
CA GLY A 356 -9.95 -25.98 8.85
C GLY A 356 -11.24 -25.56 8.11
N ASN A 357 -12.35 -25.34 8.84
CA ASN A 357 -13.56 -24.83 8.19
C ASN A 357 -13.50 -23.31 8.09
N VAL A 358 -13.73 -22.77 6.90
CA VAL A 358 -13.86 -21.34 6.67
C VAL A 358 -15.08 -20.78 7.39
N ILE A 359 -14.86 -19.84 8.32
CA ILE A 359 -15.92 -19.17 9.08
C ILE A 359 -16.18 -17.73 8.59
N ARG A 360 -15.21 -17.14 7.89
CA ARG A 360 -15.31 -15.80 7.30
C ARG A 360 -14.41 -15.71 6.09
N SER A 361 -14.91 -15.12 5.00
CA SER A 361 -14.10 -14.74 3.84
C SER A 361 -14.19 -13.24 3.61
N PHE A 362 -13.11 -12.68 3.07
CA PHE A 362 -13.03 -11.30 2.63
C PHE A 362 -12.96 -11.32 1.10
N SER A 363 -13.82 -10.55 0.45
CA SER A 363 -13.95 -10.57 -1.01
C SER A 363 -13.50 -9.24 -1.62
N PRO A 364 -12.99 -9.26 -2.87
CA PRO A 364 -12.65 -8.06 -3.62
C PRO A 364 -13.78 -7.04 -3.65
N LYS A 365 -13.42 -5.76 -3.53
CA LYS A 365 -14.36 -4.64 -3.63
C LYS A 365 -13.79 -3.56 -4.52
N THR A 366 -14.60 -3.09 -5.47
CA THR A 366 -14.28 -1.88 -6.21
C THR A 366 -14.43 -0.68 -5.30
N TRP A 367 -13.40 0.16 -5.25
CA TRP A 367 -13.51 1.44 -4.57
C TRP A 367 -14.12 2.48 -5.50
N ARG A 368 -13.48 2.70 -6.66
CA ARG A 368 -13.83 3.75 -7.63
C ARG A 368 -13.42 3.34 -9.05
N THR A 369 -14.10 3.91 -10.03
CA THR A 369 -13.62 3.95 -11.42
C THR A 369 -13.04 5.33 -11.66
N VAL A 370 -11.72 5.41 -11.86
CA VAL A 370 -10.96 6.67 -11.95
C VAL A 370 -10.57 7.01 -13.39
N MET A 371 -10.62 6.03 -14.29
CA MET A 371 -10.37 6.17 -15.72
C MET A 371 -11.41 5.39 -16.51
N THR A 372 -11.65 5.80 -17.75
CA THR A 372 -12.25 4.93 -18.76
C THR A 372 -11.25 3.87 -19.18
N LYS A 373 -11.75 2.80 -19.82
CA LYS A 373 -10.89 1.74 -20.35
C LYS A 373 -9.90 2.29 -21.39
N ASP A 374 -10.34 3.17 -22.28
CA ASP A 374 -9.50 3.75 -23.33
C ASP A 374 -8.38 4.62 -22.74
N GLU A 375 -8.69 5.42 -21.70
CA GLU A 375 -7.68 6.19 -20.96
C GLU A 375 -6.65 5.27 -20.28
N ALA A 376 -7.11 4.19 -19.65
CA ALA A 376 -6.23 3.23 -19.01
C ALA A 376 -5.33 2.49 -20.02
N ASP A 377 -5.87 2.12 -21.19
CA ASP A 377 -5.11 1.48 -22.27
C ASP A 377 -4.09 2.46 -22.90
N LEU A 378 -4.42 3.75 -23.05
CA LEU A 378 -3.45 4.78 -23.45
C LEU A 378 -2.31 4.94 -22.44
N LEU A 379 -2.63 5.06 -21.14
CA LEU A 379 -1.61 5.14 -20.09
C LEU A 379 -0.76 3.88 -20.00
N LYS A 380 -1.36 2.69 -20.21
CA LYS A 380 -0.65 1.41 -20.29
C LYS A 380 0.37 1.43 -21.42
N ASP A 381 0.03 1.96 -22.59
CA ASP A 381 0.97 2.09 -23.71
C ASP A 381 2.11 3.08 -23.41
N LEU A 382 1.81 4.19 -22.74
CA LEU A 382 2.84 5.13 -22.27
C LEU A 382 3.77 4.48 -21.24
N MET A 383 3.21 3.77 -20.25
CA MET A 383 3.96 3.06 -19.21
C MET A 383 4.78 1.89 -19.79
N ARG A 384 4.29 1.21 -20.82
CA ARG A 384 5.05 0.20 -21.55
C ARG A 384 6.27 0.81 -22.24
N ALA A 385 6.11 1.98 -22.87
CA ALA A 385 7.19 2.69 -23.54
C ALA A 385 8.34 3.06 -22.59
N VAL A 386 8.03 3.39 -21.32
CA VAL A 386 9.06 3.64 -20.29
C VAL A 386 9.97 2.43 -20.10
N VAL A 387 9.44 1.21 -20.21
CA VAL A 387 10.22 -0.01 -20.03
C VAL A 387 10.90 -0.42 -21.33
N THR A 388 10.22 -0.35 -22.48
CA THR A 388 10.77 -0.80 -23.76
C THR A 388 11.81 0.15 -24.34
N ASP A 389 11.58 1.45 -24.20
CA ASP A 389 12.33 2.48 -24.91
C ASP A 389 12.91 3.55 -23.98
N GLY A 390 12.66 3.44 -22.67
CA GLY A 390 12.90 4.52 -21.72
C GLY A 390 13.64 4.14 -20.45
N THR A 391 13.36 4.92 -19.41
CA THR A 391 14.08 4.91 -18.13
C THR A 391 13.85 3.66 -17.26
N GLY A 392 12.84 2.84 -17.56
CA GLY A 392 12.40 1.71 -16.74
C GLY A 392 12.83 0.34 -17.23
N SER A 393 13.73 0.24 -18.20
CA SER A 393 14.13 -1.01 -18.85
C SER A 393 14.62 -2.10 -17.90
N ASN A 394 15.25 -1.72 -16.78
CA ASN A 394 15.70 -2.67 -15.76
C ASN A 394 14.57 -3.38 -14.99
N ALA A 395 13.31 -2.95 -15.14
CA ALA A 395 12.15 -3.65 -14.58
C ALA A 395 11.77 -4.91 -15.38
N GLN A 396 12.25 -5.02 -16.62
CA GLN A 396 11.93 -6.13 -17.51
C GLN A 396 12.67 -7.40 -17.08
N GLY A 397 11.91 -8.49 -16.87
CA GLY A 397 12.43 -9.84 -16.66
C GLY A 397 12.19 -10.75 -17.85
N ASP A 398 12.38 -12.06 -17.67
CA ASP A 398 12.22 -13.06 -18.72
C ASP A 398 10.83 -13.73 -18.63
N GLY A 399 10.15 -13.88 -19.77
CA GLY A 399 8.91 -14.65 -19.85
C GLY A 399 7.61 -13.90 -19.53
N TYR A 400 7.67 -12.59 -19.26
CA TYR A 400 6.51 -11.71 -19.10
C TYR A 400 6.80 -10.32 -19.67
N THR A 401 5.76 -9.50 -19.89
CA THR A 401 5.90 -8.10 -20.31
C THR A 401 5.69 -7.15 -19.14
N VAL A 402 6.32 -5.97 -19.14
CA VAL A 402 6.18 -4.97 -18.07
C VAL A 402 5.78 -3.61 -18.63
N ALA A 403 4.95 -2.89 -17.89
CA ALA A 403 4.69 -1.47 -18.06
C ALA A 403 4.91 -0.76 -16.72
N GLY A 404 5.52 0.41 -16.73
CA GLY A 404 5.80 1.14 -15.49
C GLY A 404 6.13 2.61 -15.67
N LYS A 405 6.45 3.26 -14.57
CA LYS A 405 6.99 4.62 -14.52
C LYS A 405 8.02 4.72 -13.40
N THR A 406 9.21 5.15 -13.77
CA THR A 406 10.27 5.53 -12.83
C THR A 406 9.99 6.90 -12.20
N GLY A 407 10.56 7.13 -11.02
CA GLY A 407 10.64 8.45 -10.41
C GLY A 407 11.95 8.67 -9.70
N SER A 408 12.40 9.92 -9.70
CA SER A 408 13.44 10.41 -8.81
C SER A 408 12.90 11.69 -8.18
N ALA A 409 12.80 11.69 -6.85
CA ALA A 409 12.22 12.79 -6.09
C ALA A 409 13.28 13.48 -5.24
N GLU A 410 13.35 14.80 -5.33
CA GLU A 410 14.26 15.61 -4.52
C GLU A 410 13.55 15.90 -3.20
N TRP A 411 14.21 15.62 -2.09
CA TRP A 411 13.60 15.74 -0.76
C TRP A 411 14.39 16.66 0.18
N ALA A 412 15.70 16.80 -0.06
CA ALA A 412 16.58 17.72 0.65
C ALA A 412 17.77 18.13 -0.23
N SER A 413 18.25 19.36 -0.04
CA SER A 413 19.42 19.87 -0.75
C SER A 413 20.69 19.09 -0.37
N GLY A 414 21.48 18.68 -1.36
CA GLY A 414 22.73 17.93 -1.15
C GLY A 414 22.55 16.46 -0.76
N LYS A 415 21.32 15.93 -0.84
CA LYS A 415 21.00 14.52 -0.63
C LYS A 415 20.65 13.85 -1.95
N ASP A 416 20.90 12.55 -2.02
CA ASP A 416 20.42 11.75 -3.15
C ASP A 416 18.90 11.74 -3.20
N THR A 417 18.35 11.67 -4.41
CA THR A 417 16.91 11.60 -4.63
C THR A 417 16.34 10.29 -4.06
N HIS A 418 15.06 10.29 -3.71
CA HIS A 418 14.36 9.03 -3.50
C HIS A 418 14.13 8.36 -4.85
N ALA A 419 14.47 7.08 -4.95
CA ALA A 419 14.30 6.28 -6.15
C ALA A 419 12.93 5.60 -6.11
N TRP A 420 12.12 5.82 -7.15
CA TRP A 420 10.77 5.31 -7.29
C TRP A 420 10.62 4.43 -8.53
N PHE A 421 9.79 3.41 -8.42
CA PHE A 421 9.20 2.72 -9.56
C PHE A 421 7.78 2.29 -9.22
N ILE A 422 6.85 2.54 -10.14
CA ILE A 422 5.54 1.89 -10.13
C ILE A 422 5.35 1.13 -11.44
N GLY A 423 4.67 0.01 -11.43
CA GLY A 423 4.41 -0.73 -12.66
C GLY A 423 3.60 -1.99 -12.44
N PHE A 424 3.35 -2.71 -13.52
CA PHE A 424 2.62 -3.98 -13.52
C PHE A 424 3.16 -4.89 -14.62
N ALA A 425 2.95 -6.19 -14.43
CA ALA A 425 3.44 -7.22 -15.32
C ALA A 425 2.30 -7.99 -16.02
N ASN A 426 2.66 -8.63 -17.14
CA ASN A 426 1.76 -9.21 -18.16
C ASN A 426 0.80 -8.16 -18.73
N VAL A 427 1.35 -7.17 -19.45
CA VAL A 427 0.68 -5.94 -19.89
C VAL A 427 -0.69 -6.16 -20.55
N ASP A 428 -0.85 -7.24 -21.32
CA ASP A 428 -2.10 -7.56 -22.02
C ASP A 428 -3.19 -8.11 -21.08
N ASP A 429 -2.80 -8.81 -20.01
CA ASP A 429 -3.70 -9.30 -18.96
C ASP A 429 -3.05 -9.15 -17.56
N PRO A 430 -2.99 -7.94 -16.99
CA PRO A 430 -2.16 -7.69 -15.82
C PRO A 430 -2.57 -8.51 -14.58
N GLU A 431 -1.57 -9.07 -13.90
CA GLU A 431 -1.80 -9.99 -12.77
C GLU A 431 -1.19 -9.49 -11.45
N ILE A 432 -0.22 -8.60 -11.52
CA ILE A 432 0.48 -8.01 -10.38
C ILE A 432 0.91 -6.59 -10.71
N ALA A 433 0.68 -5.68 -9.77
CA ALA A 433 1.17 -4.30 -9.79
C ALA A 433 2.06 -4.07 -8.57
N VAL A 434 3.12 -3.28 -8.74
CA VAL A 434 4.14 -3.01 -7.72
C VAL A 434 4.41 -1.52 -7.61
N SER A 435 4.70 -1.08 -6.38
CA SER A 435 5.27 0.22 -6.05
C SER A 435 6.50 0.01 -5.18
N VAL A 436 7.62 0.62 -5.56
CA VAL A 436 8.89 0.59 -4.84
C VAL A 436 9.34 2.02 -4.58
N ILE A 437 9.70 2.30 -3.32
CA ILE A 437 10.52 3.45 -2.95
C ILE A 437 11.80 2.99 -2.26
N VAL A 438 12.92 3.58 -2.66
CA VAL A 438 14.18 3.53 -1.93
C VAL A 438 14.57 4.96 -1.54
N GLU A 439 14.51 5.25 -0.25
CA GLU A 439 14.92 6.54 0.31
C GLU A 439 16.41 6.75 0.04
N GLU A 440 16.77 7.95 -0.43
CA GLU A 440 18.13 8.32 -0.84
C GLU A 440 18.77 7.33 -1.85
N GLY A 441 17.95 6.57 -2.60
CA GLY A 441 18.42 5.57 -3.57
C GLY A 441 18.85 6.14 -4.93
N GLY A 442 18.77 7.45 -5.14
CA GLY A 442 19.12 8.10 -6.40
C GLY A 442 18.11 7.80 -7.52
N SER A 443 18.52 7.01 -8.51
CA SER A 443 17.74 6.79 -9.74
C SER A 443 16.71 5.66 -9.59
N GLY A 444 15.44 5.98 -9.87
CA GLY A 444 14.35 5.00 -9.91
C GLY A 444 14.60 3.87 -10.90
N GLY A 445 15.22 4.16 -12.05
CA GLY A 445 15.51 3.16 -13.09
C GLY A 445 16.65 2.21 -12.74
N SER A 446 17.65 2.63 -11.97
CA SER A 446 18.80 1.78 -11.61
C SER A 446 18.66 1.10 -10.25
N VAL A 447 17.76 1.59 -9.38
CA VAL A 447 17.61 1.07 -8.01
C VAL A 447 16.21 0.48 -7.78
N ALA A 448 15.15 1.27 -7.98
CA ALA A 448 13.78 0.80 -7.67
C ALA A 448 13.22 -0.18 -8.71
N ALA A 449 13.53 0.01 -10.00
CA ALA A 449 13.07 -0.87 -11.08
C ALA A 449 13.62 -2.32 -10.95
N PRO A 450 14.91 -2.56 -10.63
CA PRO A 450 15.40 -3.91 -10.31
C PRO A 450 14.68 -4.59 -9.13
N VAL A 451 14.31 -3.83 -8.09
CA VAL A 451 13.53 -4.38 -6.97
C VAL A 451 12.15 -4.84 -7.44
N ALA A 452 11.48 -4.04 -8.28
CA ALA A 452 10.21 -4.44 -8.88
C ALA A 452 10.36 -5.68 -9.78
N ARG A 453 11.45 -5.75 -10.56
CA ARG A 453 11.78 -6.93 -11.37
C ARG A 453 11.88 -8.18 -10.51
N ALA A 454 12.61 -8.14 -9.38
CA ALA A 454 12.74 -9.31 -8.50
C ALA A 454 11.39 -9.85 -8.00
N VAL A 455 10.45 -8.95 -7.70
CA VAL A 455 9.08 -9.33 -7.32
C VAL A 455 8.33 -9.96 -8.49
N PHE A 456 8.45 -9.40 -9.69
CA PHE A 456 7.81 -9.97 -10.89
C PHE A 456 8.41 -11.33 -11.27
N ASP A 457 9.74 -11.46 -11.27
CA ASP A 457 10.45 -12.72 -11.52
C ASP A 457 9.95 -13.80 -10.55
N ALA A 458 9.91 -13.50 -9.24
CA ALA A 458 9.38 -14.42 -8.22
C ALA A 458 7.90 -14.79 -8.45
N TYR A 459 7.06 -13.88 -8.93
CA TYR A 459 5.65 -14.15 -9.25
C TYR A 459 5.50 -15.14 -10.41
N TYR A 460 6.26 -14.95 -11.50
CA TYR A 460 6.13 -15.81 -12.68
C TYR A 460 6.89 -17.14 -12.52
N GLU A 461 7.98 -17.18 -11.76
CA GLU A 461 8.60 -18.45 -11.34
C GLU A 461 7.62 -19.30 -10.52
N ALA A 462 6.96 -18.68 -9.53
CA ALA A 462 5.97 -19.31 -8.68
C ALA A 462 4.73 -19.86 -9.42
N LYS A 463 4.36 -19.25 -10.54
CA LYS A 463 3.22 -19.65 -11.36
C LYS A 463 3.55 -20.80 -12.31
N ASN A 464 4.83 -20.94 -12.67
CA ASN A 464 5.33 -21.97 -13.57
C ASN A 464 5.83 -23.23 -12.83
N SER A 465 6.01 -23.15 -11.51
CA SER A 465 6.32 -24.27 -10.60
C SER A 465 5.07 -24.98 -10.13
#